data_AF-A0AAU7QFX1-F1
#
_entry.id   AF-A0AAU7QFX1-F1
#
_cell.length_a   1.000
_cell.length_b   1.000
_cell.length_c   1.000
_cell.angle_alpha   90.00
_cell.angle_beta   90.00
_cell.angle_gamma   90.00
#
_symmetry.space_group_name_H-M   'P 1'
#
loop_
_entity.id
_entity.type
_entity.pdbx_description
1 polymer ?
#
loop_
_entity_poly.entity_id
_entity_poly.type
_entity_poly.pdbx_seq_one_letter_code
_entity_poly.pdbx_strand_id
1 'polypeptide(L)'
;MRLVEVLLAIGGCVAGLVSAGYWLKASVVPIDPIWSKQGGVEPGVHSLSQDGWISGMLEAALESARLNKIAARWTAATVVLAAISALVGTFSG
;
A
#
# COMPACT_ATOMS: atom_id res chain seq x y z
N MET A 1 -4.02 22.86 25.54
CA MET A 1 -4.30 22.50 24.13
C MET A 1 -3.05 22.05 23.36
N ARG A 2 -1.86 22.66 23.59
CA ARG A 2 -0.60 22.24 22.93
C ARG A 2 -0.25 20.74 23.01
N LEU A 3 -0.49 20.07 24.15
CA LEU A 3 -0.23 18.64 24.26
C LEU A 3 -1.08 17.80 23.29
N VAL A 4 -2.36 18.18 23.10
CA VAL A 4 -3.29 17.48 22.20
C VAL A 4 -2.84 17.65 20.74
N GLU A 5 -2.43 18.85 20.35
CA GLU A 5 -1.88 19.14 19.03
C GLU A 5 -0.63 18.30 18.73
N VAL A 6 0.32 18.24 19.68
CA VAL A 6 1.52 17.41 19.53
C VAL A 6 1.17 15.93 19.37
N LEU A 7 0.22 15.42 20.15
CA LEU A 7 -0.23 14.02 20.02
C LEU A 7 -0.89 13.75 18.67
N LEU A 8 -1.72 14.67 18.16
CA LEU A 8 -2.33 14.56 16.83
C LEU A 8 -1.28 14.58 15.71
N ALA A 9 -0.28 15.46 15.81
CA ALA A 9 0.81 15.56 14.85
C ALA A 9 1.67 14.28 14.84
N ILE A 10 2.03 13.75 16.01
CA ILE A 10 2.75 12.47 16.13
C ILE A 10 1.92 11.33 15.51
N GLY A 11 0.63 11.26 15.85
CA GLY A 11 -0.28 10.25 15.30
C GLY A 11 -0.37 10.32 13.77
N GLY A 12 -0.49 11.54 13.21
CA GLY A 12 -0.50 11.78 11.77
C GLY A 12 0.81 11.37 11.12
N CYS A 13 1.96 11.68 11.73
CA CYS A 13 3.27 11.28 11.23
C CYS A 13 3.41 9.75 11.18
N VAL A 14 3.03 9.05 12.24
CA VAL A 14 3.05 7.58 12.29
C VAL A 14 2.14 6.99 11.21
N ALA A 15 0.91 7.49 11.08
CA ALA A 15 -0.01 7.05 10.04
C ALA A 15 0.56 7.26 8.62
N GLY A 16 1.24 8.39 8.40
CA GLY A 16 1.87 8.72 7.13
C GLY A 16 3.03 7.78 6.79
N LEU A 17 3.90 7.48 7.75
CA LEU A 17 4.99 6.52 7.58
C LEU A 17 4.47 5.11 7.31
N VAL A 18 3.42 4.68 8.01
CA VAL A 18 2.79 3.38 7.75
C VAL A 18 2.20 3.34 6.34
N SER A 19 1.50 4.40 5.91
CA SER A 19 0.99 4.52 4.54
C SER A 19 2.11 4.38 3.50
N ALA A 20 3.19 5.15 3.66
CA ALA A 20 4.33 5.12 2.76
C ALA A 20 4.97 3.73 2.68
N GLY A 21 5.08 3.03 3.80
CA GLY A 21 5.56 1.64 3.83
C GLY A 21 4.68 0.68 3.03
N TYR A 22 3.35 0.84 3.07
CA TYR A 22 2.44 0.02 2.26
C TYR A 22 2.48 0.39 0.77
N TRP A 23 2.64 1.67 0.42
CA TRP A 23 2.87 2.09 -0.96
C TRP A 23 4.12 1.44 -1.53
N LEU A 24 5.24 1.50 -0.79
CA LEU A 24 6.48 0.87 -1.22
C LEU A 24 6.30 -0.63 -1.45
N LYS A 25 5.64 -1.33 -0.50
CA LYS A 25 5.34 -2.77 -0.64
C LYS A 25 4.48 -3.06 -1.88
N ALA A 26 3.48 -2.24 -2.16
CA ALA A 26 2.62 -2.41 -3.33
C ALA A 26 3.36 -2.19 -4.66
N SER A 27 4.38 -1.32 -4.67
CA SER A 27 5.20 -1.01 -5.84
C SER A 27 6.26 -2.08 -6.16
N VAL A 28 6.57 -2.97 -5.22
CA VAL A 28 7.62 -4.00 -5.39
C VAL A 28 7.06 -5.43 -5.38
N VAL A 29 5.76 -5.60 -5.65
CA VAL A 29 5.15 -6.94 -5.78
C VAL A 29 5.72 -7.62 -7.04
N PRO A 30 6.41 -8.76 -6.90
CA PRO A 30 7.01 -9.45 -8.05
C PRO A 30 5.92 -10.07 -8.93
N ILE A 31 6.17 -10.05 -10.24
CA ILE A 31 5.36 -10.74 -11.24
C ILE A 31 6.10 -12.02 -11.60
N ASP A 32 5.64 -13.14 -11.04
CA ASP A 32 6.14 -14.47 -11.38
C ASP A 32 5.05 -15.24 -12.12
N PRO A 33 5.39 -15.92 -13.24
CA PRO A 33 4.43 -16.75 -13.94
C PRO A 33 4.06 -17.96 -13.09
N ILE A 34 2.86 -18.50 -13.30
CA ILE A 34 2.28 -19.50 -12.39
C ILE A 34 3.12 -20.79 -12.29
N TRP A 35 3.75 -21.21 -13.39
CA TRP A 35 4.61 -22.40 -13.38
C TRP A 35 5.87 -22.18 -12.53
N SER A 36 6.46 -20.98 -12.55
CA SER A 36 7.66 -20.65 -11.75
C SER A 36 7.35 -20.76 -10.25
N LYS A 37 6.17 -20.25 -9.82
CA LYS A 37 5.70 -20.36 -8.44
C LYS A 37 5.48 -21.81 -7.98
N GLN A 38 5.20 -22.71 -8.91
CA GLN A 38 4.96 -24.13 -8.65
C GLN A 38 6.24 -24.99 -8.80
N GLY A 39 7.40 -24.37 -9.05
CA GLY A 39 8.65 -25.09 -9.31
C GLY A 39 8.70 -25.78 -10.67
N GLY A 40 7.79 -25.41 -11.58
CA GLY A 40 7.73 -25.92 -12.95
C GLY A 40 8.62 -25.14 -13.91
N VAL A 41 8.78 -25.72 -15.11
CA VAL A 41 9.47 -25.09 -16.24
C VAL A 41 8.47 -24.42 -17.17
N GLU A 42 8.93 -23.44 -17.96
CA GLU A 42 8.09 -22.77 -18.94
C GLU A 42 7.51 -23.77 -19.96
N PRO A 43 6.19 -23.74 -20.22
CA PRO A 43 5.60 -24.58 -21.25
C PRO A 43 6.16 -24.25 -22.64
N GLY A 44 6.56 -25.28 -23.39
CA GLY A 44 6.99 -25.10 -24.80
C GLY A 44 5.84 -24.70 -25.74
N VAL A 45 4.59 -24.89 -25.32
CA VAL A 45 3.40 -24.43 -26.05
C VAL A 45 3.16 -22.96 -25.73
N HIS A 46 3.23 -22.12 -26.76
CA HIS A 46 3.19 -20.66 -26.60
C HIS A 46 1.94 -20.16 -25.86
N SER A 47 0.76 -20.72 -26.14
CA SER A 47 -0.49 -20.32 -25.47
C SER A 47 -0.45 -20.60 -23.96
N LEU A 48 0.09 -21.76 -23.54
CA LEU A 48 0.22 -22.12 -22.13
C LEU A 48 1.23 -21.24 -21.39
N SER A 49 2.32 -20.83 -22.07
CA SER A 49 3.24 -19.82 -21.53
C SER A 49 2.54 -18.47 -21.35
N GLN A 50 1.80 -17.99 -22.36
CA GLN A 50 1.06 -16.72 -22.21
C GLN A 50 0.04 -16.77 -21.06
N ASP A 51 -0.73 -17.85 -20.95
CA ASP A 51 -1.76 -18.02 -19.92
C ASP A 51 -1.17 -17.98 -18.50
N GLY A 52 0.00 -18.60 -18.29
CA GLY A 52 0.64 -18.57 -16.97
C GLY A 52 1.30 -17.24 -16.62
N TRP A 53 1.77 -16.46 -17.61
CA TRP A 53 2.17 -15.07 -17.40
C TRP A 53 0.97 -14.18 -17.07
N ILE A 54 -0.15 -14.32 -17.78
CA ILE A 54 -1.38 -13.56 -17.52
C ILE A 54 -1.88 -13.83 -16.10
N SER A 55 -1.88 -15.10 -15.70
CA SER A 55 -2.28 -15.50 -14.34
C SER A 55 -1.33 -14.90 -13.29
N GLY A 56 0.00 -14.95 -13.53
CA GLY A 56 1.00 -14.33 -12.66
C GLY A 56 0.83 -12.82 -12.51
N MET A 57 0.57 -12.11 -13.61
CA MET A 57 0.28 -10.68 -13.62
C MET A 57 -1.00 -10.36 -12.84
N LEU A 58 -2.05 -11.17 -13.02
CA LEU A 58 -3.32 -10.97 -12.31
C LEU A 58 -3.13 -11.15 -10.79
N GLU A 59 -2.42 -12.18 -10.35
CA GLU A 59 -2.12 -12.38 -8.92
C GLU A 59 -1.31 -11.22 -8.33
N ALA A 60 -0.26 -10.78 -9.04
CA ALA A 60 0.56 -9.64 -8.60
C ALA A 60 -0.26 -8.35 -8.53
N ALA A 61 -1.14 -8.10 -9.51
CA ALA A 61 -2.03 -6.95 -9.54
C ALA A 61 -3.03 -6.98 -8.36
N LEU A 62 -3.58 -8.15 -8.04
CA LEU A 62 -4.50 -8.31 -6.90
C LEU A 62 -3.79 -8.03 -5.57
N GLU A 63 -2.57 -8.54 -5.39
CA GLU A 63 -1.80 -8.29 -4.16
C GLU A 63 -1.38 -6.82 -4.05
N SER A 64 -0.92 -6.21 -5.15
CA SER A 64 -0.63 -4.77 -5.19
C SER A 64 -1.88 -3.94 -4.86
N ALA A 65 -3.05 -4.28 -5.41
CA ALA A 65 -4.31 -3.62 -5.10
C ALA A 65 -4.71 -3.76 -3.62
N ARG A 66 -4.50 -4.94 -3.03
CA ARG A 66 -4.74 -5.17 -1.59
C ARG A 66 -3.86 -4.28 -0.72
N LEU A 67 -2.58 -4.19 -1.03
CA LEU A 67 -1.62 -3.34 -0.32
C LEU A 67 -1.94 -1.84 -0.50
N ASN A 68 -2.30 -1.42 -1.72
CA ASN A 68 -2.74 -0.06 -2.02
C ASN A 68 -3.98 0.34 -1.23
N LYS A 69 -4.95 -0.58 -1.08
CA LYS A 69 -6.14 -0.34 -0.24
C LYS A 69 -5.74 -0.06 1.21
N ILE A 70 -4.75 -0.77 1.75
CA ILE A 70 -4.25 -0.53 3.11
C ILE A 70 -3.52 0.82 3.18
N ALA A 71 -2.65 1.12 2.22
CA ALA A 71 -1.95 2.39 2.13
C ALA A 71 -2.94 3.58 2.11
N ALA A 72 -3.97 3.50 1.26
CA ALA A 72 -5.00 4.54 1.13
C ALA A 72 -5.76 4.79 2.45
N ARG A 73 -6.07 3.74 3.23
CA ARG A 73 -6.71 3.90 4.55
C ARG A 73 -5.82 4.67 5.53
N TRP A 74 -4.52 4.38 5.53
CA TRP A 74 -3.57 5.11 6.37
C TRP A 74 -3.32 6.54 5.89
N THR A 75 -3.33 6.78 4.58
CA THR A 75 -3.32 8.14 4.02
C THR A 75 -4.54 8.93 4.48
N ALA A 76 -5.74 8.35 4.42
CA ALA A 76 -6.95 9.01 4.90
C ALA A 76 -6.85 9.37 6.40
N ALA A 77 -6.37 8.44 7.23
CA ALA A 77 -6.14 8.70 8.66
C ALA A 77 -5.12 9.83 8.88
N THR A 78 -4.04 9.86 8.09
CA THR A 78 -3.01 10.92 8.13
C THR A 78 -3.62 12.29 7.83
N VAL A 79 -4.42 12.40 6.76
CA VAL A 79 -5.07 13.66 6.36
C VAL A 79 -6.04 14.13 7.43
N VAL A 80 -6.85 13.23 8.00
CA VAL A 80 -7.79 13.58 9.07
C VAL A 80 -7.05 14.09 10.31
N LEU A 81 -6.00 13.39 10.75
CA LEU A 81 -5.23 13.80 11.92
C LEU A 81 -4.53 15.15 11.69
N ALA A 82 -3.97 15.37 10.50
CA ALA A 82 -3.37 16.65 10.13
C ALA A 82 -4.40 17.79 10.13
N ALA A 83 -5.60 17.56 9.56
CA ALA A 83 -6.67 18.54 9.54
C ALA A 83 -7.17 18.90 10.95
N ILE A 84 -7.39 17.90 11.81
CA ILE A 84 -7.78 18.13 13.21
C ILE A 84 -6.68 18.88 13.96
N SER A 85 -5.41 18.50 13.78
CA SER A 85 -4.28 19.19 14.39
C SER A 85 -4.23 20.67 14.00
N ALA A 86 -4.43 20.98 12.71
CA ALA A 86 -4.43 22.35 12.21
C ALA A 86 -5.60 23.19 12.78
N LEU A 87 -6.79 22.61 12.87
CA LEU A 87 -7.95 23.27 13.48
C LEU A 87 -7.69 23.55 14.97
N VAL A 88 -7.22 22.56 15.73
CA VAL A 88 -6.90 22.73 17.15
C VAL A 88 -5.83 23.81 17.36
N GLY A 89 -4.78 23.83 16.53
CA GLY A 89 -3.74 24.86 16.59
C GLY A 89 -4.29 26.27 16.38
N THR A 90 -5.26 26.42 15.46
CA THR A 90 -5.90 27.72 15.15
C THR A 90 -6.69 28.28 16.34
N PHE A 91 -7.36 27.44 17.13
CA PHE A 91 -8.12 27.87 18.32
C PHE A 91 -7.27 27.93 19.60
N SER A 92 -5.98 27.58 19.51
CA SER A 92 -5.05 27.54 20.65
C SER A 92 -4.08 28.74 20.69
N GLY A 93 -4.11 29.60 19.66
CA GLY A 93 -3.41 30.89 19.60
C GLY A 93 -4.28 32.02 20.12
#